data_AF-D3DGQ1-F1
#
_entry.id   AF-D3DGQ1-F1
#
_cell.length_a   1.000
_cell.length_b   1.000
_cell.length_c   1.000
_cell.angle_alpha   90.00
_cell.angle_beta   90.00
_cell.angle_gamma   90.00
#
_symmetry.space_group_name_H-M   'P 1'
#
loop_
_entity.id
_entity.type
_entity.pdbx_description
1 polymer ?
#
loop_
_entity_poly.entity_id
_entity_poly.type
_entity_poly.pdbx_seq_one_letter_code
_entity_poly.pdbx_strand_id
1 'polypeptide(L)'
;MSDLQKKLYRLYEKSLGKDMFEVKEEERVESEEGQVRMFFMTPPEFILVLKKEGDLNVIVPLTSYLQLAITNKYPPLIRWKGFRLVPLPFWVYANEKLLQKYSVPVFKLSNLEKIREYVKSARTKGIGKWREKFIEKTAERYADLSLSSLLYNFTEYDEDHKKGT
;
A
#
# COMPACT_ATOMS: atom_id res chain seq x y z
N MET A 1 10.65 -23.98 -8.68
CA MET A 1 10.01 -22.69 -8.33
C MET A 1 10.81 -21.83 -7.35
N SER A 2 11.47 -22.39 -6.33
CA SER A 2 12.23 -21.63 -5.32
C SER A 2 13.30 -20.67 -5.90
N ASP A 3 14.05 -21.08 -6.92
CA ASP A 3 15.12 -20.24 -7.50
C ASP A 3 14.60 -19.02 -8.26
N LEU A 4 13.45 -19.12 -8.93
CA LEU A 4 12.83 -17.97 -9.59
C LEU A 4 12.38 -16.94 -8.54
N GLN A 5 11.73 -17.38 -7.46
CA GLN A 5 11.30 -16.49 -6.38
C GLN A 5 12.50 -15.83 -5.69
N LYS A 6 13.58 -16.58 -5.46
CA LYS A 6 14.85 -16.02 -4.95
C LYS A 6 15.41 -14.93 -5.85
N LYS A 7 15.46 -15.16 -7.17
CA LYS A 7 15.95 -14.18 -8.16
C LYS A 7 15.06 -12.94 -8.18
N LEU A 8 13.74 -13.11 -8.25
CA LEU A 8 12.78 -12.00 -8.23
C LEU A 8 12.89 -11.19 -6.94
N TYR A 9 12.98 -11.84 -5.78
CA TYR A 9 13.13 -11.14 -4.50
C TYR A 9 14.44 -10.33 -4.45
N ARG A 10 15.56 -10.90 -4.92
CA ARG A 10 16.84 -10.17 -4.98
C ARG A 10 16.79 -8.98 -5.94
N LEU A 11 16.07 -9.08 -7.05
CA LEU A 11 15.89 -7.95 -7.97
C LEU A 11 15.03 -6.86 -7.32
N TYR A 12 13.93 -7.24 -6.68
CA TYR A 12 13.09 -6.34 -5.89
C TYR A 12 13.93 -5.63 -4.82
N GLU A 13 14.62 -6.37 -3.96
CA GLU A 13 15.45 -5.85 -2.87
C GLU A 13 16.52 -4.87 -3.37
N LYS A 14 17.20 -5.19 -4.48
CA LYS A 14 18.20 -4.31 -5.11
C LYS A 14 17.62 -3.03 -5.71
N SER A 15 16.34 -3.03 -6.08
CA SER A 15 15.68 -1.85 -6.66
C SER A 15 15.22 -0.84 -5.61
N LEU A 16 15.19 -1.23 -4.33
CA LEU A 16 14.65 -0.40 -3.26
C LEU A 16 15.59 0.78 -2.97
N GLY A 17 15.07 1.98 -3.17
CA GLY A 17 15.67 3.22 -2.68
C GLY A 17 14.98 3.71 -1.41
N LYS A 18 15.53 4.79 -0.84
CA LYS A 18 14.98 5.48 0.34
C LYS A 18 14.20 6.75 -0.04
N ASP A 19 14.30 7.18 -1.29
CA ASP A 19 13.77 8.46 -1.73
C ASP A 19 12.25 8.40 -1.91
N MET A 20 11.58 9.45 -1.44
CA MET A 20 10.19 9.78 -1.74
C MET A 20 10.17 11.10 -2.51
N PHE A 21 9.38 11.15 -3.58
CA PHE A 21 9.26 12.33 -4.44
C PHE A 21 7.91 12.99 -4.23
N GLU A 22 7.94 14.29 -3.98
CA GLU A 22 6.72 15.09 -3.88
C GLU A 22 6.12 15.32 -5.27
N VAL A 23 4.79 15.26 -5.33
CA VAL A 23 4.04 15.69 -6.50
C VAL A 23 3.94 17.22 -6.51
N LYS A 24 3.76 17.79 -7.70
CA LYS A 24 3.53 19.23 -7.84
C LYS A 24 2.24 19.63 -7.15
N GLU A 25 2.13 20.86 -6.67
CA GLU A 25 0.98 21.30 -5.89
C GLU A 25 -0.33 21.17 -6.66
N GLU A 26 -0.33 21.43 -7.96
CA GLU A 26 -1.47 21.27 -8.85
C GLU A 26 -1.94 19.82 -9.04
N GLU A 27 -1.10 18.83 -8.71
CA GLU A 27 -1.42 17.40 -8.79
C GLU A 27 -1.89 16.82 -7.44
N ARG A 28 -1.88 17.64 -6.37
CA ARG A 28 -2.33 17.24 -5.02
C ARG A 28 -3.85 17.19 -4.98
N VAL A 29 -4.39 16.03 -5.33
CA VAL A 29 -5.83 15.76 -5.35
C VAL A 29 -6.22 14.83 -4.22
N GLU A 30 -7.33 15.17 -3.55
CA GLU A 30 -7.93 14.35 -2.48
C GLU A 30 -8.10 12.89 -2.90
N SER A 31 -7.89 12.01 -1.93
CA SER A 31 -8.07 10.59 -2.13
C SER A 31 -9.53 10.17 -1.95
N GLU A 32 -9.93 9.15 -2.73
CA GLU A 32 -11.27 8.57 -2.70
C GLU A 32 -11.21 7.06 -2.43
N GLU A 33 -12.21 6.53 -1.74
CA GLU A 33 -12.34 5.09 -1.57
C GLU A 33 -12.42 4.35 -2.92
N GLY A 34 -11.63 3.29 -3.06
CA GLY A 34 -11.49 2.51 -4.28
C GLY A 34 -10.51 3.08 -5.29
N GLN A 35 -9.93 4.26 -5.03
CA GLN A 35 -8.96 4.88 -5.92
C GLN A 35 -7.61 4.15 -5.80
N VAL A 36 -7.05 3.77 -6.95
CA VAL A 36 -5.67 3.32 -7.07
C VAL A 36 -4.81 4.53 -7.41
N ARG A 37 -3.75 4.70 -6.63
CA ARG A 37 -2.79 5.80 -6.74
C ARG A 37 -1.40 5.24 -7.02
N MET A 38 -0.58 6.00 -7.72
CA MET A 38 0.85 5.73 -7.87
C MET A 38 1.58 6.54 -6.81
N PHE A 39 2.20 5.85 -5.86
CA PHE A 39 2.95 6.40 -4.75
C PHE A 39 4.42 6.50 -5.14
N PHE A 40 4.96 7.73 -5.16
CA PHE A 40 6.28 8.04 -5.67
C PHE A 40 7.38 7.80 -4.64
N MET A 41 7.48 6.57 -4.16
CA MET A 41 8.69 6.07 -3.51
C MET A 41 9.65 5.46 -4.55
N THR A 42 10.82 4.99 -4.13
CA THR A 42 11.77 4.32 -5.04
C THR A 42 11.80 2.80 -4.82
N PRO A 43 11.39 1.98 -5.81
CA PRO A 43 10.70 2.37 -7.05
C PRO A 43 9.24 2.79 -6.78
N PRO A 44 8.56 3.46 -7.73
CA PRO A 44 7.15 3.83 -7.54
C PRO A 44 6.28 2.60 -7.35
N GLU A 45 5.32 2.69 -6.43
CA GLU A 45 4.43 1.60 -6.06
C GLU A 45 2.96 1.99 -6.29
N PHE A 46 2.13 1.01 -6.63
CA PHE A 46 0.69 1.23 -6.68
C PHE A 46 0.09 0.97 -5.30
N ILE A 47 -0.81 1.85 -4.86
CA ILE A 47 -1.57 1.67 -3.63
C ILE A 47 -3.06 1.79 -3.94
N LEU A 48 -3.89 1.02 -3.24
CA LEU A 48 -5.35 1.14 -3.28
C LEU A 48 -5.82 1.81 -1.99
N VAL A 49 -6.58 2.89 -2.10
CA VAL A 49 -7.33 3.45 -0.97
C VAL A 49 -8.51 2.54 -0.69
N LEU A 50 -8.41 1.73 0.36
CA LEU A 50 -9.41 0.71 0.69
C LEU A 50 -10.58 1.31 1.47
N LYS A 51 -10.32 2.30 2.32
CA LYS A 51 -11.29 3.02 3.15
C LYS A 51 -10.74 4.40 3.53
N LYS A 52 -11.61 5.41 3.61
CA LYS A 52 -11.29 6.75 4.15
C LYS A 52 -12.03 6.97 5.48
N GLU A 53 -11.32 7.49 6.48
CA GLU A 53 -11.80 7.78 7.84
C GLU A 53 -11.32 9.18 8.24
N GLY A 54 -12.05 10.22 7.83
CA GLY A 54 -11.61 11.61 7.95
C GLY A 54 -10.32 11.84 7.16
N ASP A 55 -9.29 12.35 7.84
CA ASP A 55 -7.94 12.59 7.27
C ASP A 55 -7.03 11.35 7.31
N LEU A 56 -7.54 10.20 7.78
CA LEU A 56 -6.80 8.95 7.78
C LEU A 56 -7.34 8.00 6.73
N ASN A 57 -6.44 7.43 5.93
CA ASN A 57 -6.78 6.45 4.91
C ASN A 57 -6.23 5.09 5.27
N VAL A 58 -7.03 4.05 5.05
CA VAL A 58 -6.57 2.66 5.05
C VAL A 58 -6.22 2.30 3.61
N ILE A 59 -4.93 2.11 3.35
CA ILE A 59 -4.43 1.77 2.02
C ILE A 59 -3.91 0.32 1.98
N VAL A 60 -3.93 -0.26 0.79
CA VAL A 60 -3.37 -1.60 0.51
C VAL A 60 -2.34 -1.46 -0.60
N PRO A 61 -1.06 -1.80 -0.35
CA PRO A 61 -0.06 -1.85 -1.41
C PRO A 61 -0.43 -2.91 -2.46
N LEU A 62 -0.22 -2.56 -3.73
CA LEU A 62 -0.42 -3.44 -4.88
C LEU A 62 0.93 -3.72 -5.53
N THR A 63 1.11 -4.93 -6.05
CA THR A 63 2.37 -5.33 -6.69
C THR A 63 2.16 -6.03 -8.03
N SER A 64 3.15 -5.88 -8.90
CA SER A 64 3.29 -6.65 -10.15
C SER A 64 4.15 -7.90 -9.99
N TYR A 65 4.80 -8.10 -8.83
CA TYR A 65 5.59 -9.31 -8.52
C TYR A 65 4.68 -10.49 -8.16
N LEU A 66 3.86 -10.94 -9.12
CA LEU A 66 2.79 -11.93 -8.90
C LEU A 66 3.29 -13.21 -8.22
N GLN A 67 4.46 -13.71 -8.62
CA GLN A 67 5.05 -14.94 -8.09
C GLN A 67 5.53 -14.81 -6.63
N LEU A 68 5.75 -13.58 -6.17
CA LEU A 68 6.13 -13.28 -4.78
C LEU A 68 4.91 -12.99 -3.90
N ALA A 69 3.81 -12.51 -4.48
CA ALA A 69 2.60 -12.10 -3.78
C ALA A 69 1.60 -13.24 -3.50
N ILE A 70 1.80 -14.44 -4.06
CA ILE A 70 0.90 -15.59 -3.81
C ILE A 70 1.02 -16.04 -2.35
N THR A 71 -0.08 -15.96 -1.60
CA THR A 71 -0.16 -16.43 -0.21
C THR A 71 -0.79 -17.83 -0.12
N ASN A 72 -1.36 -18.20 1.03
CA ASN A 72 -2.21 -19.38 1.14
C ASN A 72 -3.53 -19.26 0.35
N LYS A 73 -3.92 -18.04 -0.02
CA LYS A 73 -5.04 -17.73 -0.92
C LYS A 73 -4.49 -17.06 -2.17
N TYR A 74 -5.12 -17.28 -3.32
CA TYR A 74 -4.77 -16.54 -4.51
C TYR A 74 -5.26 -15.09 -4.39
N PRO A 75 -4.39 -14.08 -4.57
CA PRO A 75 -4.82 -12.70 -4.51
C PRO A 75 -5.74 -12.36 -5.69
N PRO A 76 -6.74 -11.47 -5.49
CA PRO A 76 -7.59 -11.00 -6.57
C PRO A 76 -6.76 -10.20 -7.58
N LEU A 77 -6.91 -10.56 -8.86
CA LEU A 77 -6.18 -9.92 -9.95
C LEU A 77 -6.86 -8.62 -10.39
N ILE A 78 -6.09 -7.53 -10.41
CA ILE A 78 -6.47 -6.24 -10.95
C ILE A 78 -5.75 -6.05 -12.29
N ARG A 79 -6.48 -5.66 -13.34
CA ARG A 79 -5.92 -5.38 -14.67
C ARG A 79 -6.12 -3.92 -15.02
N TRP A 80 -5.05 -3.23 -15.41
CA TRP A 80 -5.13 -1.84 -15.85
C TRP A 80 -4.03 -1.54 -16.86
N LYS A 81 -4.39 -1.00 -18.04
CA LYS A 81 -3.44 -0.61 -19.12
C LYS A 81 -2.27 -1.58 -19.35
N GLY A 82 -2.56 -2.88 -19.41
CA GLY A 82 -1.56 -3.94 -19.61
C GLY A 82 -0.83 -4.41 -18.33
N PHE A 83 -0.92 -3.67 -17.23
CA PHE A 83 -0.43 -4.09 -15.92
C PHE A 83 -1.35 -5.16 -15.30
N ARG A 84 -0.71 -6.08 -14.58
CA ARG A 84 -1.34 -7.07 -13.72
C ARG A 84 -0.88 -6.78 -12.30
N LEU A 85 -1.82 -6.34 -11.47
CA LEU A 85 -1.58 -5.96 -10.08
C LEU A 85 -2.35 -6.90 -9.17
N VAL A 86 -1.78 -7.17 -7.99
CA VAL A 86 -2.42 -7.93 -6.93
C VAL A 86 -2.20 -7.21 -5.59
N PRO A 87 -3.20 -7.20 -4.69
CA PRO A 87 -3.02 -6.63 -3.37
C PRO A 87 -2.09 -7.49 -2.54
N LEU A 88 -1.29 -6.83 -1.70
CA LEU A 88 -0.54 -7.49 -0.64
C LEU A 88 -1.46 -7.75 0.56
N PRO A 89 -1.19 -8.80 1.37
CA PRO A 89 -2.09 -9.27 2.42
C PRO A 89 -1.94 -8.47 3.72
N PHE A 90 -1.84 -7.15 3.63
CA PHE A 90 -1.79 -6.24 4.77
C PHE A 90 -2.30 -4.86 4.33
N TRP A 91 -2.70 -4.06 5.31
CA TRP A 91 -3.05 -2.65 5.11
C TRP A 91 -2.07 -1.76 5.86
N VAL A 92 -2.08 -0.49 5.45
CA VAL A 92 -1.23 0.58 5.96
C VAL A 92 -2.13 1.78 6.23
N TYR A 93 -1.84 2.54 7.28
CA TYR A 93 -2.49 3.82 7.51
C TYR A 93 -1.71 4.93 6.82
N ALA A 94 -2.40 5.85 6.14
CA ALA A 94 -1.76 6.98 5.50
C ALA A 94 -2.60 8.24 5.72
N ASN A 95 -1.97 9.28 6.27
CA ASN A 95 -2.61 10.57 6.40
C ASN A 95 -2.87 11.17 5.00
N GLU A 96 -4.03 11.79 4.84
CA GLU A 96 -4.51 12.37 3.59
C GLU A 96 -3.50 13.37 3.00
N LYS A 97 -2.90 14.23 3.81
CA LYS A 97 -1.89 15.20 3.34
C LYS A 97 -0.66 14.49 2.77
N LEU A 98 -0.22 13.40 3.39
CA LEU A 98 0.91 12.61 2.89
C LEU A 98 0.55 11.88 1.59
N LEU A 99 -0.65 11.32 1.49
CA LEU A 99 -1.12 10.70 0.25
C LEU A 99 -1.17 11.72 -0.89
N GLN A 100 -1.73 12.91 -0.67
CA GLN A 100 -1.76 13.96 -1.68
C GLN A 100 -0.35 14.40 -2.07
N LYS A 101 0.56 14.54 -1.09
CA LYS A 101 1.92 15.02 -1.31
C LYS A 101 2.79 14.04 -2.09
N TYR A 102 2.62 12.74 -1.91
CA TYR A 102 3.51 11.72 -2.47
C TYR A 102 2.85 10.77 -3.47
N SER A 103 1.60 11.02 -3.90
CA SER A 103 0.94 10.15 -4.86
C SER A 103 -0.09 10.86 -5.74
N VAL A 104 -0.26 10.33 -6.96
CA VAL A 104 -1.30 10.78 -7.91
C VAL A 104 -2.32 9.68 -8.18
N PRO A 105 -3.59 10.05 -8.44
CA PRO A 105 -4.62 9.09 -8.84
C PRO A 105 -4.32 8.50 -10.22
N VAL A 106 -4.66 7.21 -10.40
CA VAL A 106 -4.40 6.48 -11.64
C VAL A 106 -5.69 5.92 -12.25
N PHE A 107 -6.48 5.22 -11.44
CA PHE A 107 -7.79 4.70 -11.81
C PHE A 107 -8.61 4.39 -10.55
N LYS A 108 -9.89 4.03 -10.71
CA LYS A 108 -10.77 3.68 -9.59
C LYS A 108 -11.36 2.29 -9.79
N LEU A 109 -11.40 1.51 -8.72
CA LEU A 109 -12.07 0.21 -8.66
C LEU A 109 -13.49 0.39 -8.12
N SER A 110 -14.45 -0.30 -8.73
CA SER A 110 -15.86 -0.25 -8.31
C SER A 110 -16.23 -1.31 -7.27
N ASN A 111 -15.54 -2.46 -7.25
CA ASN A 111 -15.80 -3.54 -6.30
C ASN A 111 -14.54 -3.88 -5.50
N LEU A 112 -14.59 -3.63 -4.19
CA LEU A 112 -13.49 -3.84 -3.25
C LEU A 112 -13.66 -5.07 -2.37
N GLU A 113 -14.80 -5.74 -2.41
CA GLU A 113 -15.19 -6.79 -1.45
C GLU A 113 -14.17 -7.93 -1.42
N LYS A 114 -13.80 -8.45 -2.59
CA LYS A 114 -12.80 -9.52 -2.73
C LYS A 114 -11.42 -9.10 -2.22
N ILE A 115 -11.07 -7.82 -2.38
CA ILE A 115 -9.80 -7.28 -1.89
C ILE A 115 -9.83 -7.19 -0.36
N ARG A 116 -10.92 -6.66 0.22
CA ARG A 116 -11.13 -6.61 1.67
C ARG A 116 -11.06 -8.00 2.29
N GLU A 117 -11.76 -8.97 1.71
CA GLU A 117 -11.77 -10.34 2.19
C GLU A 117 -10.36 -10.96 2.11
N TYR A 118 -9.66 -10.77 0.98
CA TYR A 118 -8.31 -11.28 0.80
C TYR A 118 -7.36 -10.71 1.86
N VAL A 119 -7.33 -9.39 2.00
CA VAL A 119 -6.43 -8.68 2.93
C VAL A 119 -6.71 -9.09 4.39
N LYS A 120 -7.97 -9.32 4.75
CA LYS A 120 -8.36 -9.75 6.11
C LYS A 120 -8.00 -11.22 6.42
N SER A 121 -8.01 -12.09 5.41
CA SER A 121 -8.00 -13.55 5.62
C SER A 121 -6.78 -14.30 5.08
N ALA A 122 -5.98 -13.66 4.24
CA ALA A 122 -4.75 -14.23 3.72
C ALA A 122 -3.72 -14.42 4.85
N ARG A 123 -3.11 -15.61 4.90
CA ARG A 123 -2.04 -15.97 5.83
C ARG A 123 -0.72 -16.01 5.08
N THR A 124 0.29 -15.40 5.68
CA THR A 124 1.63 -15.30 5.09
C THR A 124 2.61 -16.33 5.66
N LYS A 125 2.36 -16.88 6.85
CA LYS A 125 3.23 -17.92 7.43
C LYS A 125 3.14 -19.23 6.64
N GLY A 126 4.28 -19.84 6.35
CA GLY A 126 4.37 -21.13 5.68
C GLY A 126 4.18 -21.06 4.16
N ILE A 127 4.07 -19.85 3.57
CA ILE A 127 4.05 -19.69 2.12
C ILE A 127 5.48 -19.76 1.56
N GLY A 128 6.50 -19.82 2.41
CA GLY A 128 7.86 -20.10 2.01
C GLY A 128 8.72 -18.86 1.93
N LYS A 129 10.00 -19.08 2.23
CA LYS A 129 10.98 -18.07 2.61
C LYS A 129 11.00 -16.79 1.76
N TRP A 130 11.02 -16.90 0.44
CA TRP A 130 11.20 -15.73 -0.44
C TRP A 130 9.94 -14.87 -0.56
N ARG A 131 8.77 -15.49 -0.45
CA ARG A 131 7.47 -14.80 -0.47
C ARG A 131 7.23 -14.10 0.87
N GLU A 132 7.53 -14.80 1.96
CA GLU A 132 7.50 -14.23 3.32
C GLU A 132 8.41 -13.01 3.41
N LYS A 133 9.68 -13.14 3.02
CA LYS A 133 10.63 -12.04 2.96
C LYS A 133 10.18 -10.87 2.09
N PHE A 134 9.55 -11.15 0.95
CA PHE A 134 9.04 -10.10 0.08
C PHE A 134 7.92 -9.29 0.74
N ILE A 135 6.94 -9.98 1.35
CA ILE A 135 5.81 -9.33 2.02
C ILE A 135 6.29 -8.54 3.24
N GLU A 136 7.15 -9.15 4.06
CA GLU A 136 7.77 -8.51 5.23
C GLU A 136 8.55 -7.26 4.81
N LYS A 137 9.42 -7.37 3.79
CA LYS A 137 10.21 -6.24 3.33
C LYS A 137 9.36 -5.12 2.77
N THR A 138 8.25 -5.45 2.11
CA THR A 138 7.33 -4.43 1.62
C THR A 138 6.58 -3.76 2.78
N ALA A 139 6.13 -4.52 3.77
CA ALA A 139 5.50 -3.96 4.96
C ALA A 139 6.44 -3.01 5.73
N GLU A 140 7.73 -3.36 5.86
CA GLU A 140 8.75 -2.50 6.47
C GLU A 140 8.85 -1.13 5.77
N ARG A 141 8.75 -1.08 4.44
CA ARG A 141 8.82 0.18 3.67
C ARG A 141 7.69 1.15 4.00
N TYR A 142 6.54 0.62 4.42
CA TYR A 142 5.38 1.43 4.79
C TYR A 142 5.25 1.66 6.31
N ALA A 143 6.14 1.09 7.13
CA ALA A 143 6.03 1.16 8.59
C ALA A 143 6.10 2.60 9.09
N ASP A 144 7.07 3.38 8.61
CA ASP A 144 7.26 4.78 9.01
C ASP A 144 6.07 5.67 8.59
N LEU A 145 5.54 5.45 7.38
CA LEU A 145 4.34 6.13 6.90
C LEU A 145 3.15 5.84 7.82
N SER A 146 2.95 4.55 8.15
CA SER A 146 1.83 4.12 8.99
C SER A 146 1.92 4.69 10.40
N LEU A 147 3.09 4.60 11.02
CA LEU A 147 3.30 5.08 12.38
C LEU A 147 3.11 6.60 12.45
N SER A 148 3.74 7.34 11.53
CA SER A 148 3.65 8.80 11.49
C SER A 148 2.21 9.27 11.27
N SER A 149 1.46 8.58 10.40
CA SER A 149 0.06 8.91 10.12
C SER A 149 -0.86 8.69 11.32
N LEU A 150 -0.63 7.60 12.07
CA LEU A 150 -1.39 7.30 13.29
C LEU A 150 -1.07 8.30 14.41
N LEU A 151 0.21 8.63 14.61
CA LEU A 151 0.63 9.60 15.63
C LEU A 151 0.05 10.99 15.35
N TYR A 152 0.11 11.45 14.09
CA TYR A 152 -0.45 12.74 13.68
C TYR A 152 -1.96 12.82 13.98
N ASN A 153 -2.71 11.79 13.60
CA ASN A 153 -4.15 11.76 13.84
C ASN A 153 -4.48 11.74 15.34
N PHE A 154 -3.73 10.97 16.14
CA PHE A 154 -3.89 10.96 17.59
C PHE A 154 -3.64 12.33 18.22
N THR A 155 -2.59 13.04 17.80
CA THR A 155 -2.28 14.38 18.33
C THR A 155 -3.35 15.42 17.97
N GLU A 156 -3.89 15.39 16.74
CA GLU A 156 -4.98 16.30 16.36
C GLU A 156 -6.25 16.01 17.16
N TYR A 157 -6.59 14.74 17.34
CA TYR A 157 -7.76 14.34 18.13
C TYR A 157 -7.68 14.87 19.58
N ASP A 158 -6.51 14.76 20.22
CA ASP A 158 -6.26 15.26 21.58
C ASP A 158 -6.33 16.80 21.66
N GLU A 159 -5.87 17.52 20.65
CA GLU A 159 -5.94 18.99 20.61
C GLU A 159 -7.37 19.49 20.46
N ASP A 160 -8.17 18.86 19.61
CA ASP A 160 -9.57 19.22 19.41
C ASP A 160 -10.41 18.95 20.67
N HIS A 161 -10.11 17.87 21.39
CA HIS A 161 -10.79 17.56 22.67
C HIS A 161 -10.41 18.52 23.79
N LYS A 162 -9.19 19.07 23.80
CA LYS A 162 -8.77 20.09 24.78
C LYS A 162 -9.31 21.49 24.50
N LYS A 163 -9.63 21.81 23.23
CA LYS A 163 -10.25 23.10 22.84
C LYS A 163 -11.77 23.11 22.99
N GLY A 164 -12.39 21.93 23.16
CA GLY A 164 -13.84 21.75 23.32
C GLY A 164 -14.35 21.68 24.77
N THR A 165 -13.46 21.83 25.77
CA THR A 165 -13.77 21.96 27.21
C THR A 165 -13.38 23.33 27.73
#